data_AF-A0A519VRM3-F1
#
_entry.id   AF-A0A519VRM3-F1
#
_cell.length_a   1.000
_cell.length_b   1.000
_cell.length_c   1.000
_cell.angle_alpha   90.00
_cell.angle_beta   90.00
_cell.angle_gamma   90.00
#
_symmetry.space_group_name_H-M   'P 1'
#
loop_
_entity.id
_entity.type
_entity.pdbx_description
1 polymer ?
#
loop_
_entity_poly.entity_id
_entity_poly.type
_entity_poly.pdbx_seq_one_letter_code
_entity_poly.pdbx_strand_id
1 'polypeptide(L)'
;MQQTIIINFAGGIISPGNLYNILIAATKVGIRFVRFGLRQQLLIDITNYNVPLFTSELNKLGIDHEIDFNKYPNIISSYPAQEIFIRNTWLTEGIYKDILNNIDFKPLIKINICDGNQSFTPMLTGNINWIASSQSDHYWHLIIRFPKTNVVYQWDQLCYTNHIAQLTKALEKIIKDNPATFIDNQAAKGEDLFLLLNKQDFILKPAEKPVSLSSFNLPYYEGLNRYNNKYWLGIYRRDELFSVAFLKKLCQLCLDTKLGQLCCTSWKTIIIKGIEEQDKKRWNALLEEFELNMRHAANELNFQVEDNCTEGLDLKHFLVNHFSNDDTRTFGICFG
;
A
#
# COMPACT_ATOMS: atom_id res chain seq x y z
N MET A 1 -10.03 -11.06 -25.10
CA MET A 1 -8.87 -10.70 -24.24
C MET A 1 -9.45 -10.14 -22.93
N GLN A 2 -8.69 -10.23 -21.85
CA GLN A 2 -9.06 -9.67 -20.55
C GLN A 2 -8.13 -8.48 -20.31
N GLN A 3 -8.67 -7.41 -19.72
CA GLN A 3 -7.91 -6.22 -19.34
C GLN A 3 -8.06 -6.00 -17.85
N THR A 4 -7.08 -5.34 -17.24
CA THR A 4 -7.11 -5.00 -15.81
C THR A 4 -7.31 -3.50 -15.66
N ILE A 5 -8.39 -3.12 -14.98
CA ILE A 5 -8.61 -1.75 -14.52
C ILE A 5 -7.90 -1.58 -13.18
N ILE A 6 -7.14 -0.49 -13.06
CA ILE A 6 -6.31 -0.21 -11.89
C ILE A 6 -6.78 1.10 -11.28
N ILE A 7 -7.10 1.07 -9.98
CA ILE A 7 -7.54 2.24 -9.22
C ILE A 7 -6.61 2.40 -8.02
N ASN A 8 -5.92 3.52 -7.95
CA ASN A 8 -4.96 3.82 -6.90
C ASN A 8 -5.65 4.32 -5.63
N PHE A 9 -5.22 3.81 -4.47
CA PHE A 9 -5.61 4.35 -3.17
C PHE A 9 -4.37 4.89 -2.47
N ALA A 10 -4.15 6.21 -2.54
CA ALA A 10 -2.96 6.83 -2.00
C ALA A 10 -2.76 6.48 -0.51
N GLY A 11 -1.59 5.94 -0.17
CA GLY A 11 -1.27 5.43 1.18
C GLY A 11 -2.11 4.24 1.63
N GLY A 12 -2.80 3.58 0.70
CA GLY A 12 -3.75 2.51 0.94
C GLY A 12 -5.02 2.95 1.65
N ILE A 13 -5.30 4.25 1.75
CA ILE A 13 -6.47 4.80 2.43
C ILE A 13 -7.68 4.74 1.50
N ILE A 14 -8.78 4.14 1.96
CA ILE A 14 -9.98 3.94 1.16
C ILE A 14 -11.18 4.50 1.92
N SER A 15 -11.92 5.41 1.27
CA SER A 15 -13.26 5.81 1.72
C SER A 15 -14.26 4.68 1.44
N PRO A 16 -15.00 4.18 2.44
CA PRO A 16 -16.00 3.14 2.24
C PRO A 16 -17.09 3.57 1.24
N GLY A 17 -17.47 4.85 1.24
CA GLY A 17 -18.44 5.38 0.28
C GLY A 17 -17.93 5.34 -1.17
N ASN A 18 -16.66 5.74 -1.39
CA ASN A 18 -16.06 5.68 -2.72
C ASN A 18 -15.92 4.23 -3.20
N LEU A 19 -15.39 3.34 -2.35
CA LEU A 19 -15.27 1.92 -2.68
C LEU A 19 -16.64 1.28 -2.96
N TYR A 20 -17.66 1.57 -2.16
CA TYR A 20 -19.02 1.09 -2.37
C TYR A 20 -19.57 1.50 -3.76
N ASN A 21 -19.36 2.76 -4.16
CA ASN A 21 -19.79 3.26 -5.47
C ASN A 21 -19.01 2.61 -6.63
N ILE A 22 -17.70 2.41 -6.49
CA ILE A 22 -16.89 1.65 -7.45
C ILE A 22 -17.45 0.22 -7.60
N LEU A 23 -17.78 -0.44 -6.48
CA LEU A 23 -18.32 -1.80 -6.47
C LEU A 23 -19.74 -1.88 -7.04
N ILE A 24 -20.56 -0.84 -6.88
CA ILE A 24 -21.85 -0.72 -7.59
C ILE A 24 -21.60 -0.66 -9.10
N ALA A 25 -20.70 0.20 -9.57
CA ALA A 25 -20.35 0.29 -10.99
C ALA A 25 -19.84 -1.05 -11.53
N ALA A 26 -19.01 -1.75 -10.74
CA ALA A 26 -18.50 -3.07 -11.08
C ALA A 26 -19.64 -4.12 -11.20
N THR A 27 -20.62 -4.05 -10.30
CA THR A 27 -21.81 -4.94 -10.34
C THR A 27 -22.62 -4.74 -11.63
N LYS A 28 -22.76 -3.50 -12.12
CA LYS A 28 -23.53 -3.18 -13.34
C LYS A 28 -22.99 -3.87 -14.59
N VAL A 29 -21.67 -4.11 -14.63
CA VAL A 29 -20.99 -4.79 -15.75
C VAL A 29 -20.70 -6.26 -15.45
N GLY A 30 -21.28 -6.81 -14.39
CA GLY A 30 -21.23 -8.24 -14.05
C GLY A 30 -19.97 -8.68 -13.29
N ILE A 31 -19.14 -7.76 -12.79
CA ILE A 31 -17.98 -8.11 -11.98
C ILE A 31 -18.42 -8.62 -10.61
N ARG A 32 -17.92 -9.80 -10.24
CA ARG A 32 -18.23 -10.48 -8.97
C ARG A 32 -17.07 -10.46 -7.98
N PHE A 33 -15.85 -10.33 -8.48
CA PHE A 33 -14.63 -10.36 -7.67
C PHE A 33 -13.68 -9.26 -8.09
N VAL A 34 -12.92 -8.76 -7.13
CA VAL A 34 -11.84 -7.78 -7.31
C VAL A 34 -10.62 -8.22 -6.50
N ARG A 35 -9.45 -7.67 -6.79
CA ARG A 35 -8.22 -7.93 -6.04
C ARG A 35 -7.64 -6.63 -5.50
N PHE A 36 -6.79 -6.73 -4.48
CA PHE A 36 -5.94 -5.63 -4.06
C PHE A 36 -4.49 -5.94 -4.44
N GLY A 37 -3.77 -4.95 -4.97
CA GLY A 37 -2.40 -5.13 -5.45
C GLY A 37 -1.32 -4.76 -4.43
N LEU A 38 -0.08 -5.16 -4.71
CA LEU A 38 1.10 -4.91 -3.86
C LEU A 38 1.37 -3.42 -3.60
N ARG A 39 0.95 -2.55 -4.52
CA ARG A 39 1.06 -1.09 -4.36
C ARG A 39 -0.20 -0.45 -3.78
N GLN A 40 -1.00 -1.16 -2.99
CA GLN A 40 -2.17 -0.60 -2.30
C GLN A 40 -3.22 -0.05 -3.29
N GLN A 41 -3.54 -0.83 -4.32
CA GLN A 41 -4.42 -0.47 -5.43
C GLN A 41 -5.55 -1.49 -5.55
N LEU A 42 -6.70 -1.09 -6.12
CA LEU A 42 -7.73 -2.03 -6.56
C LEU A 42 -7.43 -2.49 -7.98
N LEU A 43 -7.51 -3.79 -8.20
CA LEU A 43 -7.35 -4.42 -9.51
C LEU A 43 -8.67 -5.11 -9.88
N ILE A 44 -9.18 -4.81 -11.08
CA ILE A 44 -10.43 -5.35 -11.58
C ILE A 44 -10.20 -5.92 -12.97
N ASP A 45 -10.16 -7.24 -13.08
CA ASP A 45 -10.05 -7.89 -14.37
C ASP A 45 -11.42 -7.96 -15.04
N ILE A 46 -11.48 -7.49 -16.29
CA ILE A 46 -12.72 -7.30 -17.04
C ILE A 46 -12.53 -7.73 -18.49
N THR A 47 -13.60 -8.24 -19.11
CA THR A 47 -13.61 -8.55 -20.54
C THR A 47 -13.60 -7.26 -21.36
N ASN A 48 -12.83 -7.21 -22.46
CA ASN A 48 -12.63 -5.98 -23.25
C ASN A 48 -13.92 -5.25 -23.64
N TYR A 49 -14.99 -5.98 -23.96
CA TYR A 49 -16.25 -5.36 -24.41
C TYR A 49 -16.98 -4.60 -23.30
N ASN A 50 -16.72 -4.92 -22.02
CA ASN A 50 -17.30 -4.23 -20.87
C ASN A 50 -16.46 -3.04 -20.38
N VAL A 51 -15.21 -2.91 -20.85
CA VAL A 51 -14.30 -1.82 -20.45
C VAL A 51 -14.91 -0.44 -20.68
N PRO A 52 -15.44 -0.09 -21.87
CA PRO A 52 -15.99 1.25 -22.11
C PRO A 52 -17.17 1.60 -21.20
N LEU A 53 -18.01 0.61 -20.90
CA LEU A 53 -19.16 0.80 -20.01
C LEU A 53 -18.69 1.06 -18.58
N PHE A 54 -17.73 0.27 -18.08
CA PHE A 54 -17.25 0.41 -16.73
C PHE A 54 -16.45 1.70 -16.51
N THR A 55 -15.55 2.06 -17.43
CA THR A 55 -14.78 3.31 -17.33
C THR A 55 -15.68 4.54 -17.43
N SER A 56 -16.77 4.48 -18.21
CA SER A 56 -17.80 5.52 -18.23
C SER A 56 -18.44 5.72 -16.84
N GLU A 57 -18.76 4.64 -16.13
CA GLU A 57 -19.29 4.72 -14.76
C GLU A 57 -18.26 5.29 -13.78
N LEU A 58 -16.99 4.87 -13.86
CA LEU A 58 -15.91 5.44 -13.04
C LEU A 58 -15.72 6.93 -13.30
N ASN A 59 -15.76 7.36 -14.56
CA ASN A 59 -15.65 8.78 -14.93
C ASN A 59 -16.80 9.61 -14.35
N LYS A 60 -18.04 9.11 -14.35
CA LYS A 60 -19.19 9.78 -13.71
C LYS A 60 -19.02 9.93 -12.20
N LEU A 61 -18.31 8.98 -11.57
CA LEU A 61 -17.98 9.01 -10.16
C LEU A 61 -16.74 9.88 -9.85
N GLY A 62 -16.05 10.40 -10.86
CA GLY A 62 -14.78 11.12 -10.70
C GLY A 62 -13.63 10.22 -10.23
N ILE A 63 -13.69 8.92 -10.52
CA ILE A 63 -12.66 7.96 -10.11
C ILE A 63 -11.60 7.83 -11.20
N ASP A 64 -10.41 8.33 -10.87
CA ASP A 64 -9.19 8.12 -11.66
C ASP A 64 -8.87 6.62 -11.76
N HIS A 65 -8.54 6.17 -12.98
CA HIS A 65 -8.20 4.78 -13.25
C HIS A 65 -7.23 4.65 -14.43
N GLU A 66 -6.54 3.52 -14.48
CA GLU A 66 -5.68 3.11 -15.60
C GLU A 66 -6.12 1.74 -16.14
N ILE A 67 -5.67 1.40 -17.35
CA ILE A 67 -6.01 0.13 -18.02
C ILE A 67 -4.70 -0.55 -18.42
N ASP A 68 -4.49 -1.76 -17.93
CA ASP A 68 -3.35 -2.68 -18.15
C ASP A 68 -1.96 -2.18 -17.71
N PHE A 69 -1.71 -0.87 -17.78
CA PHE A 69 -0.42 -0.26 -17.51
C PHE A 69 -0.50 0.76 -16.38
N ASN A 70 0.37 0.59 -15.39
CA ASN A 70 0.58 1.55 -14.31
C ASN A 70 1.51 2.68 -14.78
N LYS A 71 0.98 3.64 -15.54
CA LYS A 71 1.74 4.84 -15.90
C LYS A 71 1.92 5.74 -14.68
N TYR A 72 0.94 5.77 -13.79
CA TYR A 72 0.96 6.55 -12.56
C TYR A 72 0.97 5.61 -11.35
N PRO A 73 2.12 5.04 -10.94
CA PRO A 73 2.16 4.10 -9.84
C PRO A 73 1.61 4.73 -8.55
N ASN A 74 0.81 3.98 -7.80
CA ASN A 74 0.28 4.46 -6.53
C ASN A 74 1.40 4.83 -5.55
N ILE A 75 1.11 5.76 -4.64
CA ILE A 75 1.95 6.10 -3.49
C ILE A 75 1.61 5.11 -2.39
N ILE A 76 2.60 4.34 -1.93
CA ILE A 76 2.37 3.44 -0.79
C ILE A 76 2.74 4.14 0.51
N SER A 77 2.06 3.78 1.59
CA SER A 77 2.46 4.22 2.92
C SER A 77 2.26 3.16 3.99
N SER A 78 2.88 3.35 5.14
CA SER A 78 2.64 2.50 6.32
C SER A 78 1.42 2.92 7.14
N TYR A 79 0.57 3.79 6.60
CA TYR A 79 -0.71 4.16 7.21
C TYR A 79 -1.60 2.96 7.60
N PRO A 80 -1.71 1.87 6.80
CA PRO A 80 -2.51 0.72 7.19
C PRO A 80 -2.02 0.05 8.49
N ALA A 81 -0.72 0.15 8.77
CA ALA A 81 -0.08 -0.41 9.95
C ALA A 81 -0.14 0.51 11.18
N GLN A 82 -0.47 1.79 10.97
CA GLN A 82 -0.49 2.81 12.02
C GLN A 82 -1.50 2.45 13.11
N GLU A 83 -1.11 2.66 14.37
CA GLU A 83 -1.82 2.31 15.62
C GLU A 83 -1.89 0.82 15.96
N ILE A 84 -1.80 -0.07 14.98
CA ILE A 84 -1.91 -1.52 15.19
C ILE A 84 -0.53 -2.19 15.36
N PHE A 85 0.42 -1.90 14.46
CA PHE A 85 1.76 -2.49 14.43
C PHE A 85 2.86 -1.47 14.70
N ILE A 86 2.60 -0.19 14.38
CA ILE A 86 3.53 0.90 14.63
C ILE A 86 3.18 1.54 15.98
N ARG A 87 4.15 1.55 16.90
CA ARG A 87 4.05 2.18 18.22
C ARG A 87 5.26 3.07 18.46
N ASN A 88 5.11 4.06 19.34
CA ASN A 88 6.18 4.97 19.75
C ASN A 88 6.81 5.73 18.57
N THR A 89 5.96 6.31 17.73
CA THR A 89 6.37 7.19 16.63
C THR A 89 5.66 8.53 16.76
N TRP A 90 6.30 9.61 16.30
CA TRP A 90 5.68 10.93 16.18
C TRP A 90 4.69 10.99 14.99
N LEU A 91 4.79 10.03 14.07
CA LEU A 91 3.98 9.98 12.87
C LEU A 91 2.56 9.52 13.21
N THR A 92 1.58 10.39 13.00
CA THR A 92 0.15 10.08 13.23
C THR A 92 -0.58 9.85 11.92
N GLU A 93 -1.78 9.29 11.97
CA GLU A 93 -2.66 9.20 10.81
C GLU A 93 -2.91 10.56 10.14
N GLY A 94 -3.01 11.63 10.92
CA GLY A 94 -3.19 12.99 10.41
C GLY A 94 -2.02 13.43 9.54
N ILE A 95 -0.78 13.21 10.01
CA ILE A 95 0.42 13.60 9.27
C ILE A 95 0.53 12.86 7.94
N TYR A 96 0.24 11.55 7.88
CA TYR A 96 0.20 10.84 6.59
C TYR A 96 -0.80 11.47 5.63
N LYS A 97 -2.02 11.78 6.11
CA LYS A 97 -3.06 12.41 5.28
C LYS A 97 -2.61 13.79 4.80
N ASP A 98 -2.00 14.59 5.66
CA ASP A 98 -1.51 15.92 5.30
C ASP A 98 -0.45 15.84 4.20
N ILE A 99 0.51 14.91 4.32
CA ILE A 99 1.53 14.68 3.27
C ILE A 99 0.87 14.23 1.97
N LEU A 100 -0.01 13.23 2.01
CA LEU A 100 -0.67 12.69 0.83
C LEU A 100 -1.56 13.73 0.13
N ASN A 101 -2.27 14.56 0.90
CA ASN A 101 -3.10 15.65 0.38
C ASN A 101 -2.28 16.76 -0.28
N ASN A 102 -1.04 16.99 0.19
CA ASN A 102 -0.13 17.96 -0.41
C ASN A 102 0.53 17.47 -1.72
N ILE A 103 0.44 16.17 -2.04
CA ILE A 103 0.92 15.62 -3.30
C ILE A 103 -0.13 15.88 -4.39
N ASP A 104 -0.03 17.06 -5.00
CA ASP A 104 -0.95 17.60 -6.00
C ASP A 104 -0.68 17.13 -7.44
N PHE A 105 0.17 16.11 -7.62
CA PHE A 105 0.60 15.60 -8.92
C PHE A 105 0.46 14.09 -8.98
N LYS A 106 0.33 13.54 -10.20
CA LYS A 106 0.31 12.10 -10.44
C LYS A 106 1.75 11.60 -10.61
N PRO A 107 2.30 10.81 -9.68
CA PRO A 107 3.67 10.33 -9.78
C PRO A 107 3.87 9.47 -11.03
N LEU A 108 5.03 9.57 -11.64
CA LEU A 108 5.48 8.75 -12.76
C LEU A 108 6.57 7.75 -12.33
N ILE A 109 7.09 7.89 -11.12
CA ILE A 109 7.97 6.91 -10.47
C ILE A 109 7.37 6.47 -9.13
N LYS A 110 7.79 5.30 -8.64
CA LYS A 110 7.21 4.70 -7.43
C LYS A 110 7.62 5.52 -6.20
N ILE A 111 6.67 5.93 -5.38
CA ILE A 111 6.91 6.65 -4.11
C ILE A 111 6.44 5.80 -2.94
N ASN A 112 7.22 5.80 -1.87
CA ASN A 112 6.91 5.18 -0.59
C ASN A 112 7.03 6.22 0.53
N ILE A 113 6.06 6.27 1.46
CA ILE A 113 6.06 7.13 2.64
C ILE A 113 5.86 6.24 3.88
N CYS A 114 6.95 5.92 4.58
CA CYS A 114 6.94 4.89 5.60
C CYS A 114 7.48 5.37 6.95
N ASP A 115 6.99 4.75 8.01
CA ASP A 115 7.65 4.74 9.31
C ASP A 115 8.82 3.75 9.28
N GLY A 116 9.94 4.12 9.90
CA GLY A 116 11.13 3.26 9.99
C GLY A 116 11.03 2.17 11.06
N ASN A 117 10.12 2.31 12.03
CA ASN A 117 9.95 1.41 13.18
C ASN A 117 8.95 0.27 12.89
N GLN A 118 8.91 -0.22 11.66
CA GLN A 118 7.98 -1.27 11.24
C GLN A 118 8.53 -2.05 10.05
N SER A 119 8.00 -3.25 9.84
CA SER A 119 8.35 -4.10 8.69
C SER A 119 7.14 -4.70 7.98
N PHE A 120 5.93 -4.22 8.32
CA PHE A 120 4.70 -4.62 7.65
C PHE A 120 4.62 -4.03 6.24
N THR A 121 4.85 -2.73 6.05
CA THR A 121 4.89 -2.11 4.72
C THR A 121 6.31 -2.13 4.18
N PRO A 122 6.56 -2.73 2.99
CA PRO A 122 7.87 -2.74 2.38
C PRO A 122 8.40 -1.32 2.10
N MET A 123 9.47 -0.92 2.77
CA MET A 123 9.93 0.48 2.77
C MET A 123 10.72 0.88 1.52
N LEU A 124 11.44 -0.07 0.90
CA LEU A 124 12.42 0.20 -0.18
C LEU A 124 11.99 -0.35 -1.56
N THR A 125 10.68 -0.52 -1.76
CA THR A 125 10.10 -1.01 -3.03
C THR A 125 9.80 0.11 -4.03
N GLY A 126 9.94 1.37 -3.62
CA GLY A 126 9.79 2.55 -4.46
C GLY A 126 11.12 3.08 -4.99
N ASN A 127 11.03 4.11 -5.82
CA ASN A 127 12.18 4.87 -6.31
C ASN A 127 12.52 6.04 -5.39
N ILE A 128 11.50 6.71 -4.86
CA ILE A 128 11.64 7.73 -3.82
C ILE A 128 11.03 7.15 -2.55
N ASN A 129 11.85 6.90 -1.53
CA ASN A 129 11.42 6.27 -0.29
C ASN A 129 11.67 7.23 0.88
N TRP A 130 10.59 7.78 1.41
CA TRP A 130 10.58 8.63 2.58
C TRP A 130 10.43 7.78 3.83
N ILE A 131 11.33 7.98 4.80
CA ILE A 131 11.34 7.21 6.05
C ILE A 131 11.37 8.17 7.23
N ALA A 132 10.35 8.11 8.09
CA ALA A 132 10.24 8.98 9.26
C ALA A 132 11.45 8.83 10.18
N SER A 133 12.04 9.95 10.60
CA SER A 133 13.20 9.91 11.50
C SER A 133 12.77 9.58 12.92
N SER A 134 13.44 8.61 13.55
CA SER A 134 13.24 8.30 14.97
C SER A 134 13.99 9.26 15.91
N GLN A 135 14.83 10.14 15.36
CA GLN A 135 15.70 11.05 16.12
C GLN A 135 15.24 12.51 16.05
N SER A 136 14.28 12.80 15.18
CA SER A 136 13.87 14.18 14.88
C SER A 136 12.44 14.20 14.39
N ASP A 137 11.54 14.57 15.29
CA ASP A 137 10.11 14.70 14.99
C ASP A 137 9.88 15.64 13.82
N HIS A 138 8.92 15.28 12.96
CA HIS A 138 8.58 16.00 11.73
C HIS A 138 9.65 16.03 10.64
N TYR A 139 10.75 15.28 10.81
CA TYR A 139 11.80 15.16 9.80
C TYR A 139 11.85 13.74 9.22
N TRP A 140 12.21 13.66 7.94
CA TRP A 140 12.23 12.42 7.17
C TRP A 140 13.59 12.20 6.53
N HIS A 141 14.08 10.96 6.62
CA HIS A 141 15.16 10.47 5.77
C HIS A 141 14.63 10.23 4.36
N LEU A 142 15.52 10.35 3.38
CA LEU A 142 15.24 10.06 1.99
C LEU A 142 16.19 9.00 1.45
N ILE A 143 15.62 7.96 0.84
CA ILE A 143 16.38 6.93 0.12
C ILE A 143 15.89 6.86 -1.32
N ILE A 144 16.83 7.03 -2.24
CA ILE A 144 16.62 6.90 -3.68
C ILE A 144 17.03 5.49 -4.10
N ARG A 145 16.13 4.80 -4.82
CA ARG A 145 16.47 3.61 -5.59
C ARG A 145 16.27 3.94 -7.06
N PHE A 146 17.38 4.03 -7.80
CA PHE A 146 17.33 4.49 -9.19
C PHE A 146 16.48 3.56 -10.06
N PRO A 147 15.53 4.10 -10.86
CA PRO A 147 14.61 3.29 -11.66
C PRO A 147 15.30 2.23 -12.51
N LYS A 148 14.74 1.00 -12.51
CA LYS A 148 15.25 -0.18 -13.22
C LYS A 148 16.63 -0.67 -12.76
N THR A 149 17.09 -0.24 -11.59
CA THR A 149 18.37 -0.69 -11.02
C THR A 149 18.21 -1.19 -9.58
N ASN A 150 19.29 -1.76 -9.05
CA ASN A 150 19.44 -2.05 -7.62
C ASN A 150 20.35 -1.02 -6.92
N VAL A 151 20.67 0.09 -7.58
CA VAL A 151 21.49 1.15 -7.00
C VAL A 151 20.64 1.95 -6.03
N VAL A 152 21.08 1.96 -4.77
CA VAL A 152 20.42 2.65 -3.66
C VAL A 152 21.34 3.74 -3.14
N TYR A 153 20.79 4.93 -2.93
CA TYR A 153 21.46 6.07 -2.34
C TYR A 153 20.65 6.63 -1.19
N GLN A 154 21.27 6.75 -0.02
CA GLN A 154 20.68 7.41 1.13
C GLN A 154 21.18 8.85 1.18
N TRP A 155 20.24 9.80 1.22
CA TRP A 155 20.60 11.22 1.32
C TRP A 155 21.10 11.57 2.72
N ASP A 156 22.07 12.49 2.77
CA ASP A 156 22.74 12.95 3.99
C ASP A 156 21.98 14.05 4.73
N GLN A 157 20.84 14.49 4.19
CA GLN A 157 19.95 15.49 4.79
C GLN A 157 18.60 14.87 5.17
N LEU A 158 18.01 15.44 6.22
CA LEU A 158 16.63 15.25 6.60
C LEU A 158 15.76 16.34 6.00
N CYS A 159 14.58 15.98 5.53
CA CYS A 159 13.59 16.91 5.02
C CYS A 159 12.46 17.13 6.03
N TYR A 160 12.08 18.39 6.26
CA TYR A 160 10.90 18.70 7.06
C TYR A 160 9.61 18.25 6.36
N THR A 161 8.66 17.74 7.13
CA THR A 161 7.46 17.03 6.64
C THR A 161 6.64 17.83 5.62
N ASN A 162 6.55 19.16 5.76
CA ASN A 162 5.76 20.01 4.87
C ASN A 162 6.38 20.16 3.47
N HIS A 163 7.66 19.81 3.29
CA HIS A 163 8.35 19.89 2.00
C HIS A 163 8.39 18.57 1.24
N ILE A 164 7.86 17.47 1.78
CA ILE A 164 7.90 16.15 1.13
C ILE A 164 7.32 16.22 -0.28
N ALA A 165 6.13 16.78 -0.45
CA ALA A 165 5.47 16.82 -1.75
C ALA A 165 6.28 17.61 -2.79
N GLN A 166 6.72 18.83 -2.42
CA GLN A 166 7.51 19.70 -3.29
C GLN A 166 8.86 19.06 -3.64
N LEU A 167 9.58 18.50 -2.66
CA LEU A 167 10.87 17.86 -2.90
C LEU A 167 10.73 16.60 -3.77
N THR A 168 9.69 15.79 -3.52
CA THR A 168 9.40 14.61 -4.34
C THR A 168 9.16 14.99 -5.80
N LYS A 169 8.38 16.05 -6.05
CA LYS A 169 8.11 16.57 -7.39
C LYS A 169 9.38 17.04 -8.10
N ALA A 170 10.24 17.76 -7.37
CA ALA A 170 11.52 18.24 -7.89
C ALA A 170 12.46 17.07 -8.26
N LEU A 171 12.58 16.08 -7.40
CA LEU A 171 13.43 14.90 -7.63
C LEU A 171 12.91 14.04 -8.79
N GLU A 172 11.61 13.78 -8.85
CA GLU A 172 11.00 13.08 -9.98
C GLU A 172 11.29 13.79 -11.31
N LYS A 173 11.14 15.12 -11.33
CA LYS A 173 11.45 15.94 -12.51
C LYS A 173 12.91 15.77 -12.93
N ILE A 174 13.86 15.91 -12.02
CA ILE A 174 15.29 15.78 -12.33
C ILE A 174 15.62 14.38 -12.87
N ILE A 175 15.11 13.32 -12.23
CA ILE A 175 15.34 11.94 -12.66
C ILE A 175 14.81 11.72 -14.08
N LYS A 176 13.61 12.23 -14.37
CA LYS A 176 12.95 12.05 -15.67
C LYS A 176 13.54 12.88 -16.79
N ASP A 177 14.03 14.07 -16.49
CA ASP A 177 14.66 14.96 -17.47
C ASP A 177 16.08 14.51 -17.81
N ASN A 178 16.69 13.65 -16.98
CA ASN A 178 18.05 13.12 -17.16
C ASN A 178 18.06 11.58 -17.18
N PRO A 179 17.31 10.93 -18.09
CA PRO A 179 17.12 9.48 -18.07
C PRO A 179 18.41 8.70 -18.29
N ALA A 180 19.32 9.18 -19.16
CA ALA A 180 20.62 8.56 -19.41
C ALA A 180 21.49 8.48 -18.15
N THR A 181 21.30 9.40 -17.21
CA THR A 181 22.06 9.45 -15.95
C THR A 181 21.39 8.61 -14.87
N PHE A 182 20.06 8.66 -14.74
CA PHE A 182 19.37 8.15 -13.55
C PHE A 182 18.41 6.98 -13.78
N ILE A 183 18.13 6.58 -15.02
CA ILE A 183 17.21 5.47 -15.34
C ILE A 183 18.00 4.37 -16.03
N ASP A 184 17.88 3.14 -15.52
CA ASP A 184 18.56 1.95 -16.06
C ASP A 184 20.09 2.08 -16.14
N ASN A 185 20.67 2.90 -15.26
CA ASN A 185 22.10 3.15 -15.19
C ASN A 185 22.67 2.61 -13.88
N GLN A 186 23.42 1.50 -13.94
CA GLN A 186 24.05 0.88 -12.76
C GLN A 186 25.17 1.73 -12.15
N ALA A 187 25.62 2.79 -12.84
CA ALA A 187 26.61 3.74 -12.34
C ALA A 187 25.97 5.04 -11.83
N ALA A 188 24.64 5.13 -11.71
CA ALA A 188 23.95 6.31 -11.20
C ALA A 188 24.43 6.66 -9.77
N LYS A 189 24.69 7.95 -9.53
CA LYS A 189 25.17 8.47 -8.24
C LYS A 189 24.16 9.43 -7.65
N GLY A 190 23.94 9.33 -6.35
CA GLY A 190 23.04 10.25 -5.65
C GLY A 190 23.60 11.65 -5.58
N GLU A 191 24.91 11.79 -5.45
CA GLU A 191 25.61 13.08 -5.44
C GLU A 191 25.24 13.91 -6.68
N ASP A 192 25.25 13.29 -7.86
CA ASP A 192 24.88 13.94 -9.13
C ASP A 192 23.42 14.39 -9.14
N LEU A 193 22.51 13.59 -8.58
CA LEU A 193 21.08 13.96 -8.45
C LEU A 193 20.91 15.18 -7.54
N PHE A 194 21.57 15.18 -6.37
CA PHE A 194 21.44 16.25 -5.38
C PHE A 194 22.30 17.49 -5.70
N LEU A 195 23.20 17.44 -6.68
CA LEU A 195 23.85 18.61 -7.28
C LEU A 195 22.88 19.40 -8.17
N LEU A 196 21.95 18.72 -8.86
CA LEU A 196 20.94 19.33 -9.73
C LEU A 196 19.74 19.90 -8.94
N LEU A 197 19.59 19.53 -7.67
CA LEU A 197 18.50 19.99 -6.82
C LEU A 197 18.80 21.38 -6.23
N ASN A 198 17.91 22.36 -6.47
CA ASN A 198 17.95 23.62 -5.73
C ASN A 198 17.48 23.41 -4.29
N LYS A 199 18.41 23.44 -3.34
CA LYS A 199 18.13 23.15 -1.92
C LYS A 199 17.56 24.32 -1.13
N GLN A 200 17.63 25.55 -1.66
CA GLN A 200 17.31 26.78 -0.92
C GLN A 200 15.82 26.91 -0.57
N ASP A 201 14.94 26.22 -1.31
CA ASP A 201 13.50 26.28 -1.14
C ASP A 201 12.97 25.31 -0.06
N PHE A 202 13.86 24.56 0.60
CA PHE A 202 13.51 23.49 1.52
C PHE A 202 14.09 23.70 2.92
N ILE A 203 13.29 23.39 3.94
CA ILE A 203 13.78 23.24 5.31
C ILE A 203 14.46 21.87 5.44
N LEU A 204 15.79 21.90 5.46
CA LEU A 204 16.66 20.74 5.56
C LEU A 204 17.56 20.83 6.80
N LYS A 205 17.98 19.69 7.31
CA LYS A 205 19.07 19.62 8.29
C LYS A 205 19.92 18.36 8.10
N PRO A 206 21.20 18.36 8.52
CA PRO A 206 22.04 17.17 8.41
C PRO A 206 21.45 15.96 9.14
N ALA A 207 21.58 14.78 8.54
CA ALA A 207 21.28 13.51 9.20
C ALA A 207 22.49 13.09 10.05
N GLU A 208 22.41 13.24 11.39
CA GLU A 208 23.49 12.86 12.30
C GLU A 208 23.81 11.36 12.29
N LYS A 209 22.79 10.54 12.00
CA LYS A 209 22.91 9.09 11.90
C LYS A 209 22.17 8.61 10.65
N PRO A 210 22.60 7.46 10.08
CA PRO A 210 21.84 6.86 8.99
C PRO A 210 20.45 6.43 9.46
N VAL A 211 19.56 6.16 8.50
CA VAL A 211 18.23 5.64 8.82
C VAL A 211 18.35 4.35 9.64
N SER A 212 17.55 4.23 10.70
CA SER A 212 17.44 3.00 11.48
C SER A 212 16.23 2.23 10.98
N LEU A 213 16.45 1.18 10.18
CA LEU A 213 15.38 0.29 9.73
C LEU A 213 15.22 -0.85 10.72
N SER A 214 13.99 -1.13 11.15
CA SER A 214 13.71 -2.31 11.97
C SER A 214 14.07 -3.60 11.24
N SER A 215 14.59 -4.58 11.99
CA SER A 215 14.73 -5.95 11.49
C SER A 215 13.38 -6.45 10.96
N PHE A 216 13.43 -7.16 9.84
CA PHE A 216 12.22 -7.69 9.23
C PHE A 216 11.54 -8.70 10.17
N ASN A 217 10.27 -8.44 10.49
CA ASN A 217 9.41 -9.32 11.24
C ASN A 217 7.97 -9.03 10.85
N LEU A 218 7.42 -9.85 9.96
CA LEU A 218 6.05 -9.70 9.48
C LEU A 218 5.05 -10.03 10.62
N PRO A 219 4.29 -9.05 11.13
CA PRO A 219 3.28 -9.34 12.16
C PRO A 219 2.17 -10.21 11.58
N TYR A 220 1.50 -10.99 12.42
CA TYR A 220 0.26 -11.66 12.01
C TYR A 220 -0.83 -10.61 11.79
N TYR A 221 -1.29 -10.46 10.54
CA TYR A 221 -2.14 -9.34 10.12
C TYR A 221 -3.58 -9.75 9.74
N GLU A 222 -4.03 -10.92 10.17
CA GLU A 222 -5.38 -11.42 9.94
C GLU A 222 -6.22 -11.47 11.22
N GLY A 223 -7.54 -11.37 11.07
CA GLY A 223 -8.51 -11.64 12.13
C GLY A 223 -9.00 -10.38 12.82
N LEU A 224 -9.99 -10.56 13.71
CA LEU A 224 -10.56 -9.50 14.55
C LEU A 224 -9.78 -9.42 15.86
N ASN A 225 -8.89 -8.45 15.95
CA ASN A 225 -7.90 -8.32 17.02
C ASN A 225 -8.17 -7.08 17.85
N ARG A 226 -7.98 -7.17 19.17
CA ARG A 226 -8.14 -6.03 20.08
C ARG A 226 -6.85 -5.20 20.12
N TYR A 227 -6.98 -3.89 20.09
CA TYR A 227 -5.88 -2.94 20.34
C TYR A 227 -6.42 -1.76 21.15
N ASN A 228 -5.74 -1.40 22.23
CA ASN A 228 -6.26 -0.43 23.21
C ASN A 228 -7.69 -0.83 23.67
N ASN A 229 -8.67 0.06 23.49
CA ASN A 229 -10.09 -0.18 23.77
C ASN A 229 -10.94 -0.46 22.52
N LYS A 230 -10.31 -0.71 21.37
CA LYS A 230 -10.98 -0.93 20.08
C LYS A 230 -10.51 -2.24 19.44
N TYR A 231 -11.06 -2.55 18.27
CA TYR A 231 -10.66 -3.68 17.45
C TYR A 231 -10.21 -3.22 16.08
N TRP A 232 -9.32 -4.00 15.49
CA TRP A 232 -9.03 -3.94 14.07
C TRP A 232 -9.30 -5.31 13.45
N LEU A 233 -9.67 -5.32 12.18
CA LEU A 233 -9.99 -6.51 11.40
C LEU A 233 -9.10 -6.52 10.16
N GLY A 234 -8.21 -7.49 10.05
CA GLY A 234 -7.44 -7.72 8.82
C GLY A 234 -7.99 -8.93 8.07
N ILE A 235 -8.27 -8.80 6.77
CA ILE A 235 -8.87 -9.85 5.94
C ILE A 235 -7.90 -10.22 4.83
N TYR A 236 -7.48 -11.48 4.85
CA TYR A 236 -6.67 -12.12 3.83
C TYR A 236 -7.51 -13.13 3.05
N ARG A 237 -7.19 -13.32 1.76
CA ARG A 237 -7.85 -14.27 0.87
C ARG A 237 -6.79 -15.07 0.13
N ARG A 238 -6.85 -16.40 0.24
CA ARG A 238 -5.89 -17.33 -0.36
C ARG A 238 -5.77 -17.21 -1.88
N ASP A 239 -6.89 -16.93 -2.53
CA ASP A 239 -7.02 -16.75 -3.97
C ASP A 239 -6.87 -15.28 -4.40
N GLU A 240 -6.58 -14.37 -3.45
CA GLU A 240 -6.51 -12.93 -3.64
C GLU A 240 -7.83 -12.28 -4.11
N LEU A 241 -8.92 -13.06 -4.20
CA LEU A 241 -10.21 -12.61 -4.70
C LEU A 241 -11.14 -12.19 -3.56
N PHE A 242 -11.58 -10.94 -3.65
CA PHE A 242 -12.58 -10.38 -2.74
C PHE A 242 -13.92 -10.29 -3.46
N SER A 243 -14.95 -10.90 -2.89
CA SER A 243 -16.32 -10.81 -3.40
C SER A 243 -16.80 -9.37 -3.38
N VAL A 244 -17.32 -8.89 -4.51
CA VAL A 244 -17.94 -7.56 -4.65
C VAL A 244 -19.13 -7.42 -3.71
N ALA A 245 -19.93 -8.47 -3.56
CA ALA A 245 -21.07 -8.47 -2.65
C ALA A 245 -20.62 -8.33 -1.18
N PHE A 246 -19.56 -9.05 -0.80
CA PHE A 246 -18.96 -8.93 0.53
C PHE A 246 -18.45 -7.52 0.79
N LEU A 247 -17.61 -6.98 -0.10
CA LEU A 247 -17.03 -5.67 0.07
C LEU A 247 -18.09 -4.56 0.12
N LYS A 248 -19.19 -4.70 -0.62
CA LYS A 248 -20.33 -3.76 -0.53
C LYS A 248 -20.96 -3.75 0.86
N LYS A 249 -21.24 -4.93 1.43
CA LYS A 249 -21.78 -5.03 2.79
C LYS A 249 -20.79 -4.56 3.85
N LEU A 250 -19.49 -4.83 3.65
CA LEU A 250 -18.43 -4.32 4.50
C LEU A 250 -18.38 -2.79 4.48
N CYS A 251 -18.44 -2.17 3.30
CA CYS A 251 -18.47 -0.71 3.18
C CYS A 251 -19.70 -0.11 3.86
N GLN A 252 -20.87 -0.72 3.70
CA GLN A 252 -22.09 -0.29 4.40
C GLN A 252 -21.93 -0.40 5.91
N LEU A 253 -21.38 -1.51 6.42
CA LEU A 253 -21.13 -1.67 7.84
C LEU A 253 -20.15 -0.62 8.37
N CYS A 254 -19.07 -0.31 7.64
CA CYS A 254 -18.19 0.80 7.98
C CYS A 254 -18.95 2.12 8.15
N LEU A 255 -19.82 2.47 7.18
CA LEU A 255 -20.62 3.69 7.24
C LEU A 255 -21.59 3.69 8.43
N ASP A 256 -22.29 2.58 8.66
CA ASP A 256 -23.24 2.43 9.76
C ASP A 256 -22.56 2.53 11.13
N THR A 257 -21.32 2.05 11.24
CA THR A 257 -20.50 2.12 12.47
C THR A 257 -19.60 3.36 12.52
N LYS A 258 -19.81 4.34 11.62
CA LYS A 258 -19.04 5.61 11.55
C LYS A 258 -17.53 5.43 11.37
N LEU A 259 -17.10 4.33 10.76
CA LEU A 259 -15.72 4.13 10.32
C LEU A 259 -15.55 4.79 8.95
N GLY A 260 -14.95 5.98 8.92
CA GLY A 260 -14.80 6.77 7.70
C GLY A 260 -13.77 6.23 6.70
N GLN A 261 -13.04 5.18 7.05
CA GLN A 261 -11.94 4.64 6.24
C GLN A 261 -11.72 3.15 6.51
N LEU A 262 -11.32 2.44 5.46
CA LEU A 262 -10.61 1.17 5.55
C LEU A 262 -9.28 1.31 4.80
N CYS A 263 -8.41 0.32 4.93
CA CYS A 263 -7.11 0.31 4.29
C CYS A 263 -6.95 -0.91 3.39
N CYS A 264 -6.25 -0.79 2.27
CA CYS A 264 -5.60 -1.92 1.62
C CYS A 264 -4.09 -1.91 1.92
N THR A 265 -3.46 -3.07 1.85
CA THR A 265 -2.06 -3.25 2.25
C THR A 265 -1.20 -3.71 1.08
N SER A 266 0.12 -3.68 1.26
CA SER A 266 1.06 -4.29 0.32
C SER A 266 1.12 -5.82 0.40
N TRP A 267 0.20 -6.45 1.11
CA TRP A 267 0.05 -7.91 1.21
C TRP A 267 -1.24 -8.41 0.54
N LYS A 268 -1.83 -7.59 -0.36
CA LYS A 268 -3.09 -7.89 -1.05
C LYS A 268 -4.25 -8.16 -0.08
N THR A 269 -4.24 -7.48 1.07
CA THR A 269 -5.26 -7.58 2.11
C THR A 269 -5.94 -6.25 2.38
N ILE A 270 -7.04 -6.30 3.11
CA ILE A 270 -7.69 -5.12 3.67
C ILE A 270 -7.63 -5.11 5.19
N ILE A 271 -7.57 -3.92 5.78
CA ILE A 271 -7.58 -3.69 7.22
C ILE A 271 -8.64 -2.63 7.56
N ILE A 272 -9.47 -2.93 8.55
CA ILE A 272 -10.44 -2.00 9.13
C ILE A 272 -10.01 -1.74 10.56
N LYS A 273 -9.78 -0.48 10.92
CA LYS A 273 -9.32 -0.08 12.26
C LYS A 273 -10.45 0.64 13.01
N GLY A 274 -10.34 0.71 14.33
CA GLY A 274 -11.23 1.50 15.17
C GLY A 274 -12.62 0.91 15.40
N ILE A 275 -12.82 -0.39 15.17
CA ILE A 275 -14.09 -1.08 15.45
C ILE A 275 -14.38 -1.01 16.95
N GLU A 276 -15.52 -0.46 17.33
CA GLU A 276 -15.95 -0.35 18.72
C GLU A 276 -16.43 -1.70 19.28
N GLU A 277 -16.25 -1.93 20.59
CA GLU A 277 -16.68 -3.17 21.25
C GLU A 277 -18.18 -3.47 21.03
N GLN A 278 -19.02 -2.44 21.04
CA GLN A 278 -20.47 -2.58 20.81
C GLN A 278 -20.81 -3.14 19.43
N ASP A 279 -19.98 -2.89 18.42
CA ASP A 279 -20.21 -3.27 17.02
C ASP A 279 -19.56 -4.62 16.68
N LYS A 280 -18.72 -5.17 17.57
CA LYS A 280 -18.00 -6.44 17.39
C LYS A 280 -18.88 -7.59 16.91
N LYS A 281 -20.11 -7.71 17.44
CA LYS A 281 -21.05 -8.76 17.03
C LYS A 281 -21.50 -8.62 15.57
N ARG A 282 -21.72 -7.40 15.10
CA ARG A 282 -22.11 -7.11 13.71
C ARG A 282 -20.99 -7.46 12.74
N TRP A 283 -19.75 -7.18 13.12
CA TRP A 283 -18.57 -7.56 12.35
C TRP A 283 -18.41 -9.08 12.25
N ASN A 284 -18.58 -9.83 13.34
CA ASN A 284 -18.56 -11.29 13.27
C ASN A 284 -19.71 -11.85 12.41
N ALA A 285 -20.93 -11.33 12.56
CA ALA A 285 -22.06 -11.75 11.73
C ALA A 285 -21.81 -11.52 10.24
N LEU A 286 -21.14 -10.42 9.86
CA LEU A 286 -20.76 -10.17 8.47
C LEU A 286 -19.73 -11.20 7.96
N LEU A 287 -18.73 -11.54 8.79
CA LEU A 287 -17.72 -12.56 8.42
C LEU A 287 -18.38 -13.95 8.28
N GLU A 288 -19.31 -14.28 9.16
CA GLU A 288 -20.10 -15.52 9.13
C GLU A 288 -20.99 -15.60 7.90
N GLU A 289 -21.69 -14.51 7.55
CA GLU A 289 -22.57 -14.45 6.37
C GLU A 289 -21.84 -14.81 5.06
N PHE A 290 -20.56 -14.43 4.96
CA PHE A 290 -19.73 -14.69 3.78
C PHE A 290 -18.73 -15.84 3.98
N GLU A 291 -18.86 -16.61 5.06
CA GLU A 291 -18.05 -17.79 5.37
C GLU A 291 -16.53 -17.51 5.30
N LEU A 292 -16.11 -16.35 5.82
CA LEU A 292 -14.71 -15.93 5.76
C LEU A 292 -13.88 -16.67 6.80
N ASN A 293 -12.94 -17.49 6.34
CA ASN A 293 -11.90 -18.04 7.20
C ASN A 293 -10.90 -16.94 7.58
N MET A 294 -10.58 -16.84 8.87
CA MET A 294 -9.73 -15.80 9.46
C MET A 294 -8.63 -16.38 10.36
N ARG A 295 -8.28 -17.66 10.14
CA ARG A 295 -7.26 -18.41 10.91
C ARG A 295 -6.30 -19.15 9.99
N HIS A 296 -5.84 -18.48 8.94
CA HIS A 296 -4.81 -19.04 8.08
C HIS A 296 -3.50 -19.19 8.86
N ALA A 297 -2.71 -20.20 8.52
CA ALA A 297 -1.42 -20.38 9.14
C ALA A 297 -0.50 -19.19 8.79
N ALA A 298 0.35 -18.77 9.74
CA ALA A 298 1.20 -17.58 9.56
C ALA A 298 2.11 -17.68 8.33
N ASN A 299 2.57 -18.88 7.97
CA ASN A 299 3.37 -19.11 6.77
C ASN A 299 2.63 -18.75 5.49
N GLU A 300 1.31 -18.93 5.43
CA GLU A 300 0.48 -18.60 4.27
C GLU A 300 0.42 -17.07 4.01
N LEU A 301 0.59 -16.27 5.06
CA LEU A 301 0.63 -14.82 5.02
C LEU A 301 2.01 -14.28 4.57
N ASN A 302 3.07 -15.09 4.66
CA ASN A 302 4.44 -14.62 4.44
C ASN A 302 4.87 -14.66 2.96
N PHE A 303 3.96 -14.39 2.02
CA PHE A 303 4.22 -14.44 0.58
C PHE A 303 3.88 -13.10 -0.09
N GLN A 304 4.86 -12.54 -0.78
CA GLN A 304 4.71 -11.47 -1.78
C GLN A 304 4.63 -12.14 -3.15
N VAL A 305 3.44 -12.13 -3.77
CA VAL A 305 3.26 -12.63 -5.13
C VAL A 305 2.99 -11.43 -6.03
N GLU A 306 3.60 -11.38 -7.21
CA GLU A 306 3.36 -10.31 -8.19
C GLU A 306 1.86 -10.16 -8.52
N ASP A 307 1.46 -8.94 -8.86
CA ASP A 307 0.07 -8.64 -9.24
C ASP A 307 -0.30 -9.42 -10.51
N ASN A 308 -1.49 -10.02 -10.55
CA ASN A 308 -2.01 -10.81 -11.68
C ASN A 308 -1.10 -11.98 -12.13
N CYS A 309 -0.32 -12.54 -11.22
CA CYS A 309 0.56 -13.68 -11.50
C CYS A 309 -0.06 -15.00 -11.04
N THR A 310 -0.81 -15.67 -11.93
CA THR A 310 -1.41 -16.99 -11.65
C THR A 310 -0.34 -18.03 -11.31
N GLU A 311 0.75 -18.08 -12.07
CA GLU A 311 1.87 -19.01 -11.83
C GLU A 311 2.50 -18.81 -10.45
N GLY A 312 2.71 -17.56 -10.04
CA GLY A 312 3.24 -17.24 -8.71
C GLY A 312 2.28 -17.64 -7.57
N LEU A 313 0.97 -17.51 -7.81
CA LEU A 313 -0.04 -17.94 -6.84
C LEU A 313 -0.12 -19.47 -6.73
N ASP A 314 -0.04 -20.17 -7.86
CA ASP A 314 0.01 -21.64 -7.91
C ASP A 314 1.26 -22.16 -7.20
N LEU A 315 2.42 -21.52 -7.43
CA LEU A 315 3.66 -21.84 -6.73
C LEU A 315 3.55 -21.60 -5.21
N LYS A 316 2.93 -20.49 -4.80
CA LYS A 316 2.65 -20.23 -3.38
C LYS A 316 1.82 -21.37 -2.77
N HIS A 317 0.71 -21.76 -3.42
CA HIS A 317 -0.15 -22.82 -2.90
C HIS A 317 0.58 -24.16 -2.83
N PHE A 318 1.38 -24.47 -3.85
CA PHE A 318 2.24 -25.65 -3.86
C PHE A 318 3.19 -25.66 -2.65
N LEU A 319 3.91 -24.56 -2.40
CA LEU A 319 4.87 -24.46 -1.30
C LEU A 319 4.20 -24.52 0.07
N VAL A 320 3.08 -23.79 0.26
CA VAL A 320 2.32 -23.81 1.53
C VAL A 320 1.85 -25.23 1.87
N ASN A 321 1.36 -25.97 0.87
CA ASN A 321 0.92 -27.35 1.07
C ASN A 321 2.09 -28.27 1.47
N HIS A 322 3.26 -28.14 0.82
CA HIS A 322 4.43 -28.94 1.17
C HIS A 322 4.96 -28.61 2.58
N PHE A 323 5.08 -27.32 2.92
CA PHE A 323 5.50 -26.91 4.26
C PHE A 323 4.55 -27.42 5.34
N SER A 324 3.24 -27.45 5.05
CA SER A 324 2.24 -27.99 5.98
C SER A 324 2.33 -29.51 6.12
N ASN A 325 2.58 -30.24 5.03
CA ASN A 325 2.69 -31.70 5.06
C ASN A 325 3.97 -32.16 5.77
N ASP A 326 5.07 -31.44 5.57
CA ASP A 326 6.39 -31.78 6.12
C ASP A 326 6.64 -31.17 7.51
N ASP A 327 5.64 -30.48 8.09
CA ASP A 327 5.77 -29.72 9.36
C ASP A 327 7.00 -28.79 9.38
N THR A 328 7.22 -28.10 8.25
CA THR A 328 8.41 -27.27 8.04
C THR A 328 8.26 -25.93 8.76
N ARG A 329 9.23 -25.60 9.63
CA ARG A 329 9.30 -24.30 10.28
C ARG A 329 9.73 -23.20 9.30
N THR A 330 8.83 -22.25 9.00
CA THR A 330 9.11 -21.08 8.15
C THR A 330 9.11 -19.75 8.91
N PHE A 331 9.30 -19.81 10.23
CA PHE A 331 9.27 -18.62 11.09
C PHE A 331 10.37 -17.62 10.70
N GLY A 332 10.00 -16.34 10.55
CA GLY A 332 10.91 -15.26 10.17
C GLY A 332 11.28 -15.21 8.68
N ILE A 333 10.72 -16.11 7.86
CA ILE A 333 10.94 -16.14 6.42
C ILE A 333 9.77 -15.45 5.72
N CYS A 334 10.09 -14.60 4.75
CA CYS A 334 9.15 -14.10 3.74
C CYS A 334 9.63 -14.56 2.37
N PHE A 335 8.69 -15.03 1.56
CA PHE A 335 8.90 -15.43 0.17
C PHE A 335 8.42 -14.31 -0.74
N GLY A 336 9.17 -13.96 -1.78
CA GLY A 336 8.86 -12.84 -2.67
C GLY A 336 9.66 -12.87 -3.96
#